data_AF-A0A1S3R3P4-F1
#
_entry.id   AF-A0A1S3R3P4-F1
#
_cell.length_a   1.000
_cell.length_b   1.000
_cell.length_c   1.000
_cell.angle_alpha   90.00
_cell.angle_beta   90.00
_cell.angle_gamma   90.00
#
_symmetry.space_group_name_H-M   'P 1'
#
loop_
_entity.id
_entity.type
_entity.pdbx_description
1 polymer ?
#
loop_
_entity_poly.entity_id
_entity_poly.type
_entity_poly.pdbx_seq_one_letter_code
_entity_poly.pdbx_strand_id
1 'polypeptide(L)'
;MLIGMCDFIQYWEDLNGTQRKSLTQRYQSGCDCTIIRCSSLPCPVSAPDECLWTDWLLADGQSGPQAKYSACLKRSDGSCAWYRGMAPSKK
;
A
#
# COMPACT_ATOMS: atom_id res chain seq x y z
N MET A 1 15.69 19.73 0.89
CA MET A 1 15.21 18.32 0.96
C MET A 1 16.22 17.55 1.78
N LEU A 2 15.79 16.92 2.87
CA LEU A 2 16.63 16.04 3.69
C LEU A 2 16.22 14.61 3.39
N ILE A 3 17.21 13.73 3.30
CA ILE A 3 17.02 12.31 3.01
C ILE A 3 17.66 11.53 4.16
N GLY A 4 16.95 10.56 4.71
CA GLY A 4 17.35 9.69 5.80
C GLY A 4 17.03 8.22 5.54
N MET A 5 17.42 7.37 6.49
CA MET A 5 17.35 5.91 6.32
C MET A 5 15.91 5.35 6.36
N CYS A 6 14.93 6.11 6.83
CA CYS A 6 13.53 5.70 6.88
C CYS A 6 12.74 6.12 5.63
N ASP A 7 13.35 6.88 4.71
CA ASP A 7 12.70 7.31 3.49
C ASP A 7 12.56 6.15 2.49
N PHE A 8 11.50 6.19 1.68
CA PHE A 8 11.32 5.22 0.60
C PHE A 8 12.24 5.57 -0.57
N ILE A 9 13.46 5.04 -0.54
CA ILE A 9 14.46 5.21 -1.59
C ILE A 9 14.70 3.85 -2.23
N GLN A 10 14.31 3.71 -3.49
CA GLN A 10 14.52 2.51 -4.29
C GLN A 10 14.92 2.90 -5.71
N TYR A 11 15.67 2.04 -6.40
CA TYR A 11 15.90 2.24 -7.81
C TYR A 11 14.58 2.14 -8.57
N TRP A 12 14.38 3.02 -9.54
CA TRP A 12 13.19 3.01 -10.39
C TRP A 12 12.99 1.65 -11.07
N GLU A 13 14.10 0.99 -11.44
CA GLU A 13 14.04 -0.31 -12.10
C GLU A 13 13.58 -1.46 -11.19
N ASP A 14 13.77 -1.33 -9.88
CA ASP A 14 13.33 -2.33 -8.89
C ASP A 14 11.83 -2.21 -8.57
N LEU A 15 11.20 -1.10 -8.93
CA LEU A 15 9.77 -0.92 -8.77
C LEU A 15 9.01 -1.77 -9.78
N ASN A 16 8.01 -2.51 -9.31
CA ASN A 16 7.12 -3.24 -10.21
C ASN A 16 6.15 -2.29 -10.93
N GLY A 17 5.51 -2.79 -12.00
CA GLY A 17 4.59 -1.99 -12.81
C GLY A 17 3.42 -1.36 -12.03
N THR A 18 2.94 -2.02 -10.96
CA THR A 18 1.89 -1.47 -10.10
C THR A 18 2.39 -0.30 -9.26
N GLN A 19 3.59 -0.38 -8.69
CA GLN A 19 4.19 0.71 -7.92
C GLN A 19 4.47 1.93 -8.81
N ARG A 20 5.10 1.73 -9.98
CA ARG A 20 5.36 2.82 -10.95
C ARG A 20 4.05 3.51 -11.40
N LYS A 21 3.02 2.73 -11.72
CA LYS A 21 1.69 3.28 -12.07
C LYS A 21 1.03 4.00 -10.90
N SER A 22 1.18 3.50 -9.69
CA SER A 22 0.53 4.10 -8.51
C SER A 22 1.19 5.40 -8.09
N LEU A 23 2.52 5.53 -8.23
CA LEU A 23 3.26 6.79 -8.04
C LEU A 23 2.75 7.91 -8.94
N THR A 24 2.30 7.60 -10.15
CA THR A 24 1.85 8.59 -11.13
C THR A 24 0.34 8.81 -11.15
N GLN A 25 -0.47 7.88 -10.63
CA GLN A 25 -1.92 7.89 -10.85
C GLN A 25 -2.79 7.65 -9.61
N ARG A 26 -2.26 7.06 -8.53
CA ARG A 26 -3.13 6.51 -7.47
C ARG A 26 -2.78 6.96 -6.06
N TYR A 27 -1.50 7.02 -5.69
CA TYR A 27 -1.16 7.26 -4.28
C TYR A 27 -1.70 8.61 -3.78
N GLN A 28 -1.75 9.63 -4.65
CA GLN A 28 -2.33 10.92 -4.30
C GLN A 28 -3.82 10.84 -3.90
N SER A 29 -4.64 10.01 -4.56
CA SER A 29 -6.06 9.87 -4.19
C SER A 29 -6.28 9.00 -2.95
N GLY A 30 -5.25 8.27 -2.51
CA GLY A 30 -5.23 7.51 -1.28
C GLY A 30 -4.70 8.28 -0.06
N CYS A 31 -4.22 9.52 -0.22
CA CYS A 31 -3.64 10.30 0.88
C CYS A 31 -4.63 10.64 2.00
N ASP A 32 -5.94 10.64 1.70
CA ASP A 32 -7.01 10.78 2.69
C ASP A 32 -7.22 9.51 3.54
N CYS A 33 -6.59 8.39 3.17
CA CYS A 33 -6.70 7.11 3.85
C CYS A 33 -5.49 6.84 4.74
N THR A 34 -5.72 6.16 5.86
CA THR A 34 -4.65 5.76 6.78
C THR A 34 -4.29 4.30 6.59
N ILE A 35 -3.00 3.99 6.42
CA ILE A 35 -2.52 2.61 6.38
C ILE A 35 -2.04 2.21 7.78
N ILE A 36 -2.71 1.24 8.41
CA ILE A 36 -2.38 0.77 9.76
C ILE A 36 -1.54 -0.49 9.66
N ARG A 37 -0.33 -0.45 10.23
CA ARG A 37 0.59 -1.59 10.26
C ARG A 37 0.13 -2.65 11.27
N CYS A 38 0.09 -3.91 10.85
CA CYS A 38 -0.15 -5.08 11.69
C CYS A 38 1.16 -5.86 11.92
N SER A 39 1.68 -5.84 13.16
CA SER A 39 2.90 -6.58 13.54
C SER A 39 2.64 -7.79 14.44
N SER A 40 1.49 -7.85 15.11
CA SER A 40 1.11 -8.94 16.03
C SER A 40 -0.40 -8.99 16.19
N LEU A 41 -0.99 -10.18 16.27
CA LEU A 41 -2.43 -10.33 16.46
C LEU A 41 -2.87 -10.04 17.91
N PRO A 42 -4.07 -9.47 18.11
CA PRO A 42 -5.05 -9.03 17.11
C PRO A 42 -4.73 -7.64 16.52
N CYS A 43 -5.03 -7.44 15.23
CA CYS A 43 -4.85 -6.15 14.55
C CYS A 43 -6.23 -5.57 14.15
N PRO A 44 -6.86 -4.76 15.01
CA PRO A 44 -8.16 -4.17 14.71
C PRO A 44 -8.03 -3.05 13.68
N VAL A 45 -9.00 -2.97 12.77
CA VAL A 45 -9.29 -1.76 11.98
C VAL A 45 -10.33 -0.98 12.78
N SER A 46 -10.00 0.24 13.17
CA SER A 46 -10.79 1.04 14.11
C SER A 46 -11.68 2.06 13.41
N ALA A 47 -11.33 2.46 12.18
CA ALA A 47 -12.05 3.47 11.43
C ALA A 47 -12.27 3.07 9.95
N PRO A 48 -13.33 3.57 9.30
CA PRO A 48 -13.66 3.20 7.92
C PRO A 48 -12.67 3.75 6.89
N ASP A 49 -11.84 4.73 7.25
CA ASP A 49 -10.79 5.34 6.44
C ASP A 49 -9.42 4.64 6.60
N GLU A 50 -9.40 3.48 7.25
CA GLU A 50 -8.18 2.71 7.50
C GLU A 50 -8.05 1.45 6.60
N CYS A 51 -6.84 1.21 6.11
CA CYS A 51 -6.45 -0.05 5.46
C CYS A 51 -5.41 -0.81 6.30
N LEU A 52 -5.70 -2.07 6.61
CA LEU A 52 -4.77 -2.90 7.38
C LEU A 52 -3.62 -3.45 6.52
N TRP A 53 -2.38 -3.13 6.90
CA TRP A 53 -1.16 -3.63 6.27
C TRP A 53 -0.57 -4.81 7.05
N THR A 54 -0.73 -5.99 6.47
CA THR A 54 -0.39 -7.30 7.03
C THR A 54 0.92 -7.87 6.50
N ASP A 55 1.61 -7.23 5.55
CA ASP A 55 2.86 -7.77 5.01
C ASP A 55 3.92 -8.00 6.10
N TRP A 56 3.94 -7.17 7.15
CA TRP A 56 4.85 -7.36 8.28
C TRP A 56 4.61 -8.64 9.07
N LEU A 57 3.36 -9.11 9.13
CA LEU A 57 2.99 -10.34 9.83
C LEU A 57 3.09 -11.56 8.90
N LEU A 58 2.71 -11.40 7.64
CA LEU A 58 2.51 -12.52 6.69
C LEU A 58 3.64 -12.68 5.66
N ALA A 59 4.44 -11.65 5.44
CA ALA A 59 5.40 -11.56 4.35
C ALA A 59 6.72 -10.93 4.80
N ASP A 60 7.34 -11.52 5.84
CA ASP A 60 8.72 -11.32 6.32
C ASP A 60 9.32 -9.89 6.16
N GLY A 61 8.49 -8.85 6.33
CA GLY A 61 8.91 -7.45 6.27
C GLY A 61 8.07 -6.52 5.40
N GLN A 62 8.74 -5.51 4.84
CA GLN A 62 8.14 -4.28 4.28
C GLN A 62 7.75 -4.37 2.80
N SER A 63 8.16 -5.43 2.11
CA SER A 63 8.06 -5.54 0.64
C SER A 63 7.22 -6.74 0.24
N GLY A 64 6.10 -6.92 0.94
CA GLY A 64 5.14 -7.99 0.69
C GLY A 64 4.14 -7.67 -0.41
N PRO A 65 3.13 -8.54 -0.61
CA PRO A 65 2.14 -8.39 -1.67
C PRO A 65 1.32 -7.10 -1.60
N GLN A 66 0.99 -6.59 -0.41
CA GLN A 66 0.23 -5.34 -0.29
C GLN A 66 1.10 -4.15 -0.73
N ALA A 67 2.33 -4.05 -0.24
CA ALA A 67 3.28 -3.00 -0.60
C ALA A 67 3.67 -3.02 -2.08
N LYS A 68 3.76 -4.22 -2.68
CA LYS A 68 4.11 -4.40 -4.09
C LYS A 68 2.94 -4.16 -5.03
N TYR A 69 1.77 -4.71 -4.74
CA TYR A 69 0.72 -4.83 -5.75
C TYR A 69 -0.59 -4.13 -5.39
N SER A 70 -0.64 -3.44 -4.26
CA SER A 70 -1.86 -2.79 -3.77
C SER A 70 -1.64 -1.31 -3.41
N ALA A 71 -2.73 -0.56 -3.40
CA ALA A 71 -2.80 0.80 -2.87
C ALA A 71 -4.06 0.91 -2.01
N CYS A 72 -3.98 1.60 -0.88
CA CYS A 72 -5.15 1.95 -0.08
C CYS A 72 -5.81 3.18 -0.69
N LEU A 73 -7.04 3.06 -1.16
CA LEU A 73 -7.74 4.13 -1.87
C LEU A 73 -9.12 4.39 -1.28
N LYS A 74 -9.53 5.65 -1.32
CA LYS A 74 -10.85 6.11 -0.90
C LYS A 74 -11.92 5.65 -1.90
N ARG A 75 -13.00 5.09 -1.39
CA ARG A 75 -14.19 4.66 -2.13
C ARG A 75 -15.23 5.78 -2.16
N SER A 76 -16.26 5.62 -2.98
CA SER A 76 -17.37 6.57 -3.11
C SER A 76 -18.19 6.74 -1.83
N ASP A 77 -18.19 5.73 -0.94
CA ASP A 77 -18.87 5.75 0.35
C ASP A 77 -18.04 6.42 1.46
N GLY A 78 -16.86 6.95 1.13
CA GLY A 78 -15.94 7.59 2.08
C GLY A 78 -15.04 6.61 2.84
N SER A 79 -15.24 5.30 2.71
CA SER A 79 -14.36 4.28 3.30
C SER A 79 -13.10 4.08 2.46
N CYS A 80 -12.06 3.49 3.06
CA CYS A 80 -10.81 3.16 2.41
C CYS A 80 -10.64 1.65 2.29
N ALA A 81 -10.12 1.20 1.15
CA ALA A 81 -9.90 -0.22 0.91
C ALA A 81 -8.67 -0.48 0.03
N TRP A 82 -8.11 -1.66 0.17
CA TRP A 82 -7.03 -2.13 -0.70
C TRP A 82 -7.53 -2.35 -2.12
N TYR A 83 -6.97 -1.59 -3.06
CA TYR A 83 -7.11 -1.77 -4.48
C TYR A 83 -5.86 -2.44 -5.04
N ARG A 84 -6.01 -3.63 -5.63
CA ARG A 84 -4.90 -4.30 -6.32
C ARG A 84 -4.75 -3.71 -7.72
N GLY A 85 -3.53 -3.28 -8.06
CA GLY A 85 -3.21 -2.93 -9.45
C GLY A 85 -3.45 -4.13 -10.34
N MET A 86 -4.02 -3.93 -11.54
CA MET A 86 -4.34 -4.99 -12.51
C MET A 86 -3.24 -6.06 -12.48
N ALA A 87 -3.60 -7.25 -11.99
CA ALA A 87 -2.85 -8.44 -12.30
C ALA A 87 -2.79 -8.54 -13.84
N PRO A 88 -1.68 -9.00 -14.44
CA PRO A 88 -1.74 -9.40 -15.84
C PRO A 88 -2.90 -10.38 -15.95
N SER A 89 -3.88 -10.06 -16.81
CA SER A 89 -4.95 -10.97 -17.17
C SER A 89 -4.28 -12.29 -17.56
N LYS A 90 -4.64 -13.39 -16.90
CA LYS A 90 -4.27 -14.71 -17.39
C LYS A 90 -4.88 -14.84 -18.79
N LYS A 91 -4.03 -14.74 -19.82
CA LYS A 91 -4.31 -15.30 -21.14
C LYS A 91 -3.93 -16.77 -21.11
#